data_AF-A0A925YAU3-F1
#
_entry.id   AF-A0A925YAU3-F1
#
_cell.length_a   1.000
_cell.length_b   1.000
_cell.length_c   1.000
_cell.angle_alpha   90.00
_cell.angle_beta   90.00
_cell.angle_gamma   90.00
#
_symmetry.space_group_name_H-M   'P 1'
#
loop_
_entity.id
_entity.type
_entity.pdbx_description
1 polymer ?
#
loop_
_entity_poly.entity_id
_entity_poly.type
_entity_poly.pdbx_seq_one_letter_code
_entity_poly.pdbx_strand_id
1 'polypeptide(L)' 'HMTGLFTGRPGARRWRQTLSDAGSRRDAGPELFFEALANVDLDAPVRAAA' A
#
# COMPACT_ATOMS: atom_id res chain seq x y z
N HIS A 1 8.88 -7.31 2.14
CA HIS A 1 8.70 -5.84 2.29
C HIS A 1 7.21 -5.51 2.35
N MET A 2 6.81 -4.53 3.16
CA MET A 2 5.40 -4.13 3.33
C MET A 2 4.77 -3.63 2.02
N THR A 3 5.57 -3.08 1.10
CA THR A 3 5.12 -2.61 -0.22
C THR A 3 4.44 -3.70 -1.07
N GLY A 4 4.76 -4.98 -0.88
CA GLY A 4 4.20 -6.09 -1.68
C GLY A 4 2.86 -6.63 -1.21
N LEU A 5 2.36 -6.24 -0.02
CA LEU A 5 1.24 -6.91 0.66
C LEU A 5 -0.07 -6.96 -0.14
N PHE A 6 -0.34 -5.94 -0.96
CA PHE A 6 -1.61 -5.82 -1.68
C PHE A 6 -1.48 -6.02 -3.19
N THR A 7 -0.38 -6.63 -3.65
CA THR A 7 -0.15 -6.87 -5.09
C THR A 7 -1.38 -7.52 -5.75
N GLY A 8 -1.79 -7.00 -6.92
CA GLY A 8 -2.97 -7.47 -7.65
C GLY A 8 -4.31 -6.90 -7.17
N ARG A 9 -4.36 -6.16 -6.05
CA ARG A 9 -5.59 -5.47 -5.61
C ARG A 9 -5.71 -4.07 -6.23
N PRO A 10 -6.94 -3.56 -6.44
CA PRO A 10 -7.15 -2.14 -6.67
C PRO A 10 -6.53 -1.32 -5.53
N GLY A 11 -5.79 -0.27 -5.88
CA GLY A 11 -5.10 0.57 -4.88
C GLY A 11 -3.68 0.13 -4.51
N ALA A 12 -3.26 -1.08 -4.88
CA ALA A 12 -1.91 -1.60 -4.58
C ALA A 12 -0.77 -0.70 -5.09
N ARG A 13 -0.99 0.00 -6.20
CA ARG A 13 -0.02 0.96 -6.73
C ARG A 13 0.18 2.14 -5.77
N ARG A 14 -0.91 2.70 -5.25
CA ARG A 14 -0.87 3.86 -4.36
C ARG A 14 -0.32 3.46 -2.99
N TRP A 15 -0.68 2.28 -2.48
CA TRP A 15 -0.05 1.67 -1.30
C TRP A 15 1.48 1.67 -1.39
N ARG A 16 2.02 1.15 -2.51
CA ARG A 16 3.47 1.12 -2.74
C ARG A 16 4.06 2.52 -2.77
N GLN A 17 3.40 3.43 -3.46
CA GLN A 17 3.87 4.81 -3.59
C GLN A 17 3.97 5.50 -2.22
N THR A 18 2.90 5.47 -1.41
CA THR A 18 2.88 6.08 -0.08
C THR A 18 3.99 5.53 0.83
N LEU A 19 4.17 4.21 0.87
CA LEU A 19 5.22 3.60 1.70
C LEU A 19 6.64 3.84 1.16
N SER A 20 6.83 3.89 -0.16
CA SER A 20 8.14 4.16 -0.75
C SER A 20 8.56 5.62 -0.59
N ASP A 21 7.62 6.56 -0.72
CA ASP A 21 7.89 7.99 -0.68
C ASP A 21 8.16 8.47 0.76
N ALA A 22 7.41 7.96 1.74
CA ALA A 22 7.50 8.44 3.13
C ALA A 22 8.08 7.42 4.12
N GLY A 23 8.13 6.12 3.81
CA GLY A 23 8.53 5.08 4.76
C GLY A 23 10.02 5.02 5.09
N SER A 24 10.86 5.75 4.36
CA SER A 24 12.30 5.91 4.64
C SER A 24 12.60 7.07 5.59
N ARG A 25 11.60 7.90 5.92
CA ARG A 25 11.78 9.06 6.79
C ARG A 25 11.92 8.65 8.24
N ARG A 26 12.72 9.41 9.01
CA ARG A 26 12.97 9.13 10.44
C ARG A 26 11.72 9.26 11.31
N ASP A 27 10.75 10.03 10.85
CA ASP A 27 9.46 10.31 11.50
C ASP A 27 8.33 9.42 10.95
N ALA A 28 8.65 8.43 10.10
CA ALA A 28 7.64 7.51 9.58
C ALA A 28 7.06 6.64 10.71
N GLY A 29 5.83 6.97 11.11
CA GLY A 29 5.06 6.26 12.12
C GLY A 29 4.03 5.31 11.54
N PRO A 30 3.32 4.55 12.40
CA PRO A 30 2.25 3.64 11.99
C PRO A 30 1.09 4.34 11.26
N GLU A 31 0.93 5.66 11.40
CA GLU A 31 -0.05 6.48 10.69
C GLU A 31 0.11 6.36 9.17
N LEU A 32 1.36 6.27 8.70
CA LEU A 32 1.67 6.10 7.29
C LEU A 32 1.12 4.77 6.74
N PHE A 33 1.10 3.73 7.56
CA PHE A 33 0.49 2.45 7.20
C PHE A 33 -1.01 2.61 6.98
N PHE A 34 -1.70 3.30 7.89
CA PHE A 34 -3.14 3.53 7.76
C PHE A 34 -3.49 4.45 6.58
N GLU A 35 -2.69 5.48 6.32
CA GLU A 35 -2.82 6.32 5.13
C GLU A 35 -2.66 5.51 3.84
N ALA A 36 -1.63 4.66 3.77
CA ALA A 36 -1.43 3.79 2.63
C ALA A 36 -2.60 2.80 2.49
N LEU A 37 -3.09 2.23 3.60
CA LEU A 37 -4.16 1.23 3.62
C LEU A 37 -5.48 1.80 3.11
N ALA A 38 -5.78 3.06 3.42
CA ALA A 38 -7.00 3.74 2.97
C ALA A 38 -7.13 3.82 1.44
N ASN A 39 -6.05 3.61 0.70
CA ASN A 39 -6.07 3.58 -0.76
C ASN A 39 -6.34 2.19 -1.35
N VAL A 40 -6.34 1.13 -0.52
CA VAL A 40 -6.51 -0.26 -0.97
C VAL A 40 -7.95 -0.68 -0.76
N ASP A 41 -8.56 -1.16 -1.84
CA ASP A 41 -9.84 -1.86 -1.72
C ASP A 41 -9.59 -3.28 -1.21
N LEU A 42 -9.98 -3.54 0.03
CA LEU A 42 -9.78 -4.82 0.70
C LEU A 42 -10.87 -5.85 0.35
N ASP A 43 -12.03 -5.37 -0.10
CA ASP A 43 -13.18 -6.22 -0.47
C ASP A 43 -13.14 -6.60 -1.95
N ALA A 44 -12.41 -5.83 -2.78
CA ALA A 44 -12.20 -6.20 -4.17
C ALA A 44 -11.38 -7.48 -4.33
N PRO A 45 -11.74 -8.33 -5.30
CA PRO A 45 -10.96 -9.53 -5.60
C PRO A 45 -9.56 -9.17 -6.09
N VAL A 46 -8.56 -9.95 -5.67
CA VAL A 46 -7.21 -9.88 -6.21
C VAL A 46 -7.30 -10.23 -7.70
N ARG A 47 -6.89 -9.30 -8.56
CA ARG A 47 -6.79 -9.54 -9.99
C ARG A 47 -5.48 -10.24 -10.28
N ALA A 48 -5.55 -11.40 -10.94
CA ALA A 48 -4.38 -12.03 -11.50
C ALA A 48 -3.78 -11.13 -12.59
N ALA A 49 -2.45 -11.08 -12.68
CA ALA A 49 -1.79 -10.55 -13.86
C ALA A 49 -2.16 -11.46 -15.04
N ALA A 50 -2.76 -10.86 -16.07
CA ALA A 50 -3.04 -11.54 -17.34
C ALA A 50 -1.75 -11.92 -18.06
#